data_AF-A0A256B756-F1
#
_entry.id   AF-A0A256B756-F1
#
_cell.length_a   1.000
_cell.length_b   1.000
_cell.length_c   1.000
_cell.angle_alpha   90.00
_cell.angle_beta   90.00
_cell.angle_gamma   90.00
#
_symmetry.space_group_name_H-M   'P 1'
#
loop_
_entity.id
_entity.type
_entity.pdbx_description
1 polymer ?
#
loop_
_entity_poly.entity_id
_entity_poly.type
_entity_poly.pdbx_seq_one_letter_code
_entity_poly.pdbx_strand_id
1 'polypeptide(L)'
;MKTYQPSNIAPSQGVTILAISSLVSGAAIGGATAFISKFIYFIVLFPIGMGFATGAAMGFAVKKGKIRNPITALGLGVLGGLVTYGSLMYGQYINFQQEVETTMAREYNVTDKNQAKEQINSFLQQETGSSGFVGFLKMSAKEGITISRRGSSFQIKDNFAYLLWLLELGIVGFLAASIPFKSANEPFNEEANEWYGEKQWVGSATEESKDELMRLLNMDDMAGASALLSSQTDLPTPRIDVYSQSCAGVPFSDSVITVSYVSTNAKKQNEFKDLLTGLVSESQRSLLVPQVVTATSESTPEA
;
A
#
# COMPACT_ATOMS: atom_id res chain seq x y z
N MET A 1 -25.45 2.62 -15.84
CA MET A 1 -25.03 2.93 -14.46
C MET A 1 -23.93 3.97 -14.45
N LYS A 2 -23.92 4.86 -13.46
CA LYS A 2 -22.92 5.92 -13.36
C LYS A 2 -21.58 5.35 -12.87
N THR A 3 -20.50 5.55 -13.62
CA THR A 3 -19.15 5.14 -13.19
C THR A 3 -18.79 5.79 -11.86
N TYR A 4 -18.32 4.99 -10.91
CA TYR A 4 -17.86 5.49 -9.62
C TYR A 4 -16.55 6.27 -9.79
N GLN A 5 -16.47 7.45 -9.17
CA GLN A 5 -15.23 8.21 -9.04
C GLN A 5 -15.12 8.71 -7.60
N PRO A 6 -13.92 8.65 -6.98
CA PRO A 6 -13.69 9.28 -5.68
C PRO A 6 -14.04 10.77 -5.74
N SER A 7 -14.65 11.29 -4.68
CA SER A 7 -15.08 12.70 -4.63
C SER A 7 -13.93 13.71 -4.62
N ASN A 8 -12.68 13.25 -4.50
CA ASN A 8 -11.47 14.08 -4.36
C ASN A 8 -11.49 15.03 -3.16
N ILE A 9 -12.33 14.76 -2.16
CA ILE A 9 -12.42 15.56 -0.95
C ILE A 9 -11.38 15.05 0.07
N ALA A 10 -10.62 15.98 0.64
CA ALA A 10 -9.71 15.74 1.75
C ALA A 10 -10.11 16.62 2.95
N PRO A 11 -10.89 16.09 3.91
CA PRO A 11 -11.26 16.84 5.10
C PRO A 11 -10.01 17.33 5.86
N SER A 12 -9.98 18.58 6.31
CA SER A 12 -8.80 19.17 6.96
C SER A 12 -8.34 18.36 8.19
N GLN A 13 -9.29 17.89 9.00
CA GLN A 13 -9.00 16.99 10.12
C GLN A 13 -8.36 15.68 9.66
N GLY A 14 -8.85 15.11 8.55
CA GLY A 14 -8.28 13.90 7.96
C GLY A 14 -6.84 14.12 7.50
N VAL A 15 -6.58 15.22 6.78
CA VAL A 15 -5.24 15.61 6.33
C VAL A 15 -4.28 15.79 7.51
N THR A 16 -4.72 16.44 8.59
CA THR A 16 -3.91 16.60 9.81
C THR A 16 -3.58 15.25 10.45
N ILE A 17 -4.56 14.34 10.57
CA ILE A 17 -4.33 12.99 11.10
C ILE A 17 -3.30 12.26 10.22
N LEU A 18 -3.47 12.30 8.90
CA LEU A 18 -2.57 11.62 7.96
C LEU A 18 -1.15 12.21 8.02
N ALA A 19 -1.00 13.53 8.13
CA ALA A 19 0.29 14.19 8.26
C ALA A 19 1.00 13.81 9.57
N ILE A 20 0.29 13.84 10.70
CA ILE A 20 0.85 13.41 12.00
C ILE A 20 1.23 11.93 11.94
N SER A 21 0.35 11.08 11.41
CA SER A 21 0.64 9.65 11.23
C SER A 21 1.87 9.42 10.35
N SER A 22 2.02 10.16 9.26
CA SER A 22 3.20 10.11 8.38
C SER A 22 4.49 10.39 9.15
N LEU A 23 4.53 11.44 9.98
CA LEU A 23 5.71 11.81 10.75
C LEU A 23 6.01 10.80 11.86
N VAL A 24 5.00 10.47 12.67
CA VAL A 24 5.16 9.62 13.87
C VAL A 24 5.45 8.17 13.49
N SER A 25 4.65 7.58 12.58
CA SER A 25 4.90 6.21 12.13
C SER A 25 6.21 6.10 11.36
N GLY A 26 6.54 7.10 10.53
CA GLY A 26 7.79 7.13 9.80
C GLY A 26 9.00 7.12 10.74
N ALA A 27 9.03 8.03 11.72
CA ALA A 27 10.12 8.09 12.69
C ALA A 27 10.22 6.81 13.54
N ALA A 28 9.10 6.29 14.03
CA ALA A 28 9.07 5.07 14.84
C ALA A 28 9.58 3.84 14.08
N ILE A 29 9.10 3.62 12.86
CA ILE A 29 9.47 2.47 12.02
C ILE A 29 10.94 2.57 11.59
N GLY A 30 11.38 3.75 11.14
CA GLY A 30 12.77 3.98 10.75
C GLY A 30 13.73 3.80 11.92
N GLY A 31 13.40 4.37 13.08
CA GLY A 31 14.21 4.22 14.30
C GLY A 31 14.28 2.78 14.81
N ALA A 32 13.15 2.07 14.83
CA ALA A 32 13.12 0.64 15.18
C ALA A 32 13.98 -0.19 14.21
N THR A 33 13.92 0.11 12.91
CA THR A 33 14.73 -0.58 11.90
C THR A 33 16.22 -0.28 12.10
N ALA A 34 16.59 0.96 12.42
CA ALA A 34 17.96 1.33 12.74
C ALA A 34 18.49 0.53 13.94
N PHE A 35 17.66 0.33 14.98
CA PHE A 35 18.03 -0.51 16.12
C PHE A 35 18.23 -1.97 15.74
N ILE A 36 17.30 -2.56 14.98
CA ILE A 36 17.39 -3.97 14.54
C ILE A 36 18.60 -4.18 13.60
N SER A 37 18.91 -3.19 12.76
CA SER A 37 20.03 -3.25 11.80
C SER A 37 21.40 -3.45 12.45
N LYS A 38 21.54 -3.18 13.76
CA LYS A 38 22.75 -3.49 14.53
C LYS A 38 23.08 -4.99 14.54
N PHE A 39 22.06 -5.84 14.49
CA PHE A 39 22.25 -7.28 14.62
C PHE A 39 22.31 -7.93 13.24
N ILE A 40 21.35 -7.61 12.37
CA ILE A 40 21.22 -8.20 11.05
C ILE A 40 20.59 -7.15 10.13
N TYR A 41 21.23 -6.84 9.00
CA TYR A 41 20.66 -5.97 7.97
C TYR A 41 20.46 -6.74 6.66
N PHE A 42 19.21 -6.92 6.27
CA PHE A 42 18.86 -7.51 4.99
C PHE A 42 18.49 -6.42 3.98
N ILE A 43 19.44 -6.13 3.08
CA ILE A 43 19.39 -5.05 2.08
C ILE A 43 18.08 -4.96 1.28
N VAL A 44 17.44 -6.08 0.96
CA VAL A 44 16.16 -6.09 0.22
C VAL A 44 14.95 -6.15 1.15
N LEU A 45 15.02 -6.95 2.20
CA LEU A 45 13.87 -7.24 3.05
C LEU A 45 13.47 -6.03 3.91
N PHE A 46 14.44 -5.25 4.39
CA PHE A 46 14.18 -4.12 5.27
C PHE A 46 13.46 -2.97 4.55
N PRO A 47 13.87 -2.52 3.35
CA PRO A 47 13.11 -1.53 2.57
C PRO A 47 11.66 -1.95 2.31
N ILE A 48 11.43 -3.22 1.95
CA ILE A 48 10.08 -3.74 1.71
C ILE A 48 9.26 -3.70 3.00
N GLY A 49 9.82 -4.20 4.11
CA GLY A 49 9.15 -4.23 5.41
C GLY A 49 8.80 -2.84 5.93
N MET A 50 9.76 -1.90 5.86
CA MET A 50 9.54 -0.50 6.23
C MET A 50 8.46 0.16 5.39
N GLY A 51 8.55 0.04 4.05
CA GLY A 51 7.58 0.63 3.14
C GLY A 51 6.16 0.09 3.35
N PHE A 52 6.02 -1.22 3.53
CA PHE A 52 4.74 -1.85 3.83
C PHE A 52 4.18 -1.41 5.20
N ALA A 53 5.00 -1.41 6.26
CA ALA A 53 4.57 -1.04 7.60
C ALA A 53 4.12 0.44 7.65
N THR A 54 4.90 1.35 7.06
CA THR A 54 4.52 2.76 6.95
C THR A 54 3.27 2.93 6.11
N GLY A 55 3.21 2.30 4.93
CA GLY A 55 2.04 2.38 4.05
C GLY A 55 0.76 1.84 4.70
N ALA A 56 0.83 0.76 5.47
CA ALA A 56 -0.31 0.21 6.21
C ALA A 56 -0.80 1.17 7.30
N ALA A 57 0.12 1.76 8.09
CA ALA A 57 -0.23 2.77 9.08
C ALA A 57 -0.91 4.01 8.43
N MET A 58 -0.40 4.42 7.26
CA MET A 58 -0.98 5.51 6.50
C MET A 58 -2.32 5.18 5.84
N GLY A 59 -2.49 3.96 5.33
CA GLY A 59 -3.78 3.47 4.82
C GLY A 59 -4.85 3.48 5.90
N PHE A 60 -4.51 3.05 7.12
CA PHE A 60 -5.40 3.17 8.27
C PHE A 60 -5.74 4.64 8.59
N ALA A 61 -4.76 5.54 8.55
CA ALA A 61 -4.98 6.97 8.76
C ALA A 61 -5.87 7.59 7.68
N VAL A 62 -5.73 7.21 6.40
CA VAL A 62 -6.62 7.60 5.30
C VAL A 62 -8.06 7.17 5.58
N LYS A 63 -8.26 5.91 5.98
CA LYS A 63 -9.59 5.38 6.29
C LYS A 63 -10.23 6.09 7.48
N LYS A 64 -9.48 6.26 8.56
CA LYS A 64 -9.94 6.97 9.77
C LYS A 64 -10.21 8.45 9.50
N GLY A 65 -9.37 9.10 8.69
CA GLY A 65 -9.49 10.49 8.28
C GLY A 65 -10.49 10.75 7.16
N LYS A 66 -11.10 9.69 6.59
CA LYS A 66 -12.05 9.74 5.47
C LYS A 66 -11.52 10.57 4.28
N ILE A 67 -10.24 10.40 3.97
CA ILE A 67 -9.59 11.10 2.85
C ILE A 67 -9.93 10.37 1.56
N ARG A 68 -10.60 11.07 0.65
CA ARG A 68 -11.06 10.56 -0.66
C ARG A 68 -10.35 11.26 -1.82
N ASN A 69 -9.21 11.88 -1.52
CA ASN A 69 -8.32 12.49 -2.49
C ASN A 69 -7.04 11.62 -2.61
N PRO A 70 -6.95 10.77 -3.63
CA PRO A 70 -5.81 9.89 -3.82
C PRO A 70 -4.48 10.64 -3.95
N ILE A 71 -4.45 11.80 -4.60
CA ILE A 71 -3.23 12.59 -4.79
C ILE A 71 -2.71 13.14 -3.46
N THR A 72 -3.59 13.65 -2.59
CA THR A 72 -3.20 14.06 -1.24
C THR A 72 -2.67 12.88 -0.43
N ALA A 73 -3.34 11.72 -0.50
CA ALA A 73 -2.90 10.50 0.19
C ALA A 73 -1.54 10.01 -0.33
N LEU A 74 -1.30 10.07 -1.64
CA LEU A 74 -0.02 9.75 -2.28
C LEU A 74 1.09 10.67 -1.79
N GLY A 75 0.87 12.00 -1.83
CA GLY A 75 1.87 12.99 -1.44
C GLY A 75 2.30 12.84 0.01
N LEU A 76 1.34 12.67 0.92
CA LEU A 76 1.66 12.38 2.33
C LEU A 76 2.30 10.99 2.49
N GLY A 77 1.87 9.99 1.71
CA GLY A 77 2.50 8.67 1.64
C GLY A 77 4.01 8.72 1.31
N VAL A 78 4.37 9.52 0.31
CA VAL A 78 5.77 9.78 -0.07
C VAL A 78 6.53 10.46 1.07
N LEU A 79 5.92 11.46 1.72
CA LEU A 79 6.50 12.10 2.90
C LEU A 79 6.77 11.08 4.02
N GLY A 80 5.83 10.15 4.26
CA GLY A 80 5.98 9.07 5.23
C GLY A 80 7.18 8.20 4.92
N GLY A 81 7.33 7.76 3.67
CA GLY A 81 8.49 6.99 3.22
C GLY A 81 9.83 7.74 3.38
N LEU A 82 9.87 9.04 3.06
CA LEU A 82 11.05 9.89 3.26
C LEU A 82 11.42 9.99 4.74
N VAL A 83 10.44 10.19 5.62
CA VAL A 83 10.66 10.24 7.07
C VAL A 83 11.11 8.89 7.59
N THR A 84 10.52 7.77 7.14
CA THR A 84 10.97 6.43 7.52
C THR A 84 12.42 6.19 7.17
N TYR A 85 12.80 6.41 5.91
CA TYR A 85 14.15 6.14 5.45
C TYR A 85 15.16 7.14 6.05
N GLY A 86 14.81 8.42 6.13
CA GLY A 86 15.63 9.42 6.80
C GLY A 86 15.89 9.08 8.28
N SER A 87 14.87 8.57 8.98
CA SER A 87 15.01 8.14 10.38
C SER A 87 15.90 6.92 10.54
N LEU A 88 15.87 5.97 9.58
CA LEU A 88 16.82 4.86 9.53
C LEU A 88 18.26 5.38 9.42
N MET A 89 18.53 6.24 8.42
CA MET A 89 19.87 6.77 8.16
C MET A 89 20.38 7.60 9.35
N TYR A 90 19.52 8.42 9.95
CA TYR A 90 19.88 9.18 11.15
C TYR A 90 20.13 8.28 12.37
N GLY A 91 19.36 7.20 12.52
CA GLY A 91 19.60 6.20 13.56
C GLY A 91 20.96 5.50 13.39
N GLN A 92 21.35 5.18 12.16
CA GLN A 92 22.68 4.64 11.86
C GLN A 92 23.79 5.63 12.22
N TYR A 93 23.60 6.92 11.94
CA TYR A 93 24.54 7.95 12.35
C TYR A 93 24.72 8.03 13.87
N ILE A 94 23.63 7.97 14.64
CA ILE A 94 23.72 7.93 16.12
C ILE A 94 24.50 6.70 16.58
N ASN A 95 24.27 5.54 15.96
CA ASN A 95 24.98 4.31 16.30
C ASN A 95 26.48 4.42 16.02
N PHE A 96 26.86 4.99 14.88
CA PHE A 96 28.24 5.29 14.54
C PHE A 96 28.90 6.19 15.60
N GLN A 97 28.23 7.26 16.02
CA GLN A 97 28.77 8.14 17.07
C GLN A 97 28.99 7.38 18.38
N GLN A 98 28.03 6.56 18.81
CA GLN A 98 28.14 5.76 20.04
C GLN A 98 29.28 4.74 19.99
N GLU A 99 29.48 4.10 18.84
CA GLU A 99 30.56 3.13 18.66
C GLU A 99 31.92 3.80 18.71
N VAL A 100 32.09 4.92 18.00
CA VAL A 100 33.35 5.69 18.01
C VAL A 100 33.63 6.27 19.40
N GLU A 101 32.62 6.83 20.07
CA GLU A 101 32.74 7.31 21.47
C GLU A 101 33.20 6.18 22.41
N THR A 102 32.63 4.98 22.27
CA THR A 102 33.00 3.82 23.10
C THR A 102 34.44 3.38 22.85
N THR A 103 34.88 3.39 21.60
CA THR A 103 36.26 3.06 21.20
C THR A 103 37.24 4.12 21.71
N MET A 104 36.91 5.41 21.58
CA MET A 104 37.72 6.52 22.09
C MET A 104 37.89 6.46 23.62
N ALA A 105 36.82 6.16 24.35
CA ALA A 105 36.89 5.99 25.79
C ALA A 105 37.77 4.80 26.21
N ARG A 106 37.71 3.69 25.46
CA ARG A 106 38.46 2.46 25.77
C ARG A 106 39.95 2.56 25.41
N GLU A 107 40.26 3.08 24.23
CA GLU A 107 41.62 3.03 23.66
C GLU A 107 42.43 4.30 23.95
N TYR A 108 41.76 5.45 24.03
CA TYR A 108 42.40 6.76 24.16
C TYR A 108 42.06 7.48 25.47
N ASN A 109 41.27 6.85 26.35
CA ASN A 109 40.84 7.38 27.64
C ASN A 109 40.11 8.74 27.54
N VAL A 110 39.42 8.98 26.42
CA VAL A 110 38.59 10.18 26.21
C VAL A 110 37.21 9.92 26.80
N THR A 111 36.95 10.43 28.01
CA THR A 111 35.67 10.24 28.72
C THR A 111 34.68 11.39 28.52
N ASP A 112 35.16 12.55 28.04
CA ASP A 112 34.29 13.69 27.72
C ASP A 112 33.61 13.50 26.36
N LYS A 113 32.27 13.44 26.38
CA LYS A 113 31.44 13.30 25.18
C LYS A 113 31.58 14.46 24.20
N ASN A 114 31.80 15.68 24.69
CA ASN A 114 31.97 16.84 23.81
C ASN A 114 33.29 16.74 23.05
N GLN A 115 34.37 16.34 23.74
CA GLN A 115 35.67 16.10 23.12
C GLN A 115 35.60 14.97 22.08
N ALA A 116 34.94 13.86 22.39
CA ALA A 116 34.74 12.76 21.43
C ALA A 116 33.95 13.22 20.20
N LYS A 117 32.87 13.99 20.39
CA LYS A 117 32.06 14.53 19.29
C LYS A 117 32.84 15.51 18.40
N GLU A 118 33.69 16.35 18.97
CA GLU A 118 34.59 17.24 18.22
C GLU A 118 35.61 16.46 17.39
N GLN A 119 36.19 15.40 17.96
CA GLN A 119 37.10 14.50 17.24
C GLN A 119 36.40 13.78 16.09
N ILE A 120 35.19 13.23 16.33
CA ILE A 120 34.36 12.61 15.27
C ILE A 120 34.09 13.60 14.14
N ASN A 121 33.68 14.83 14.46
CA ASN A 121 33.39 15.85 13.44
C ASN A 121 34.65 16.28 12.68
N SER A 122 35.78 16.40 13.35
CA SER A 122 37.06 16.74 12.72
C SER A 122 37.52 15.64 11.77
N PHE A 123 37.38 14.38 12.19
CA PHE A 123 37.65 13.21 11.37
C PHE A 123 36.76 13.17 10.12
N LEU A 124 35.43 13.29 10.29
CA LEU A 124 34.50 13.33 9.17
C LEU A 124 34.81 14.49 8.21
N GLN A 125 35.15 15.67 8.75
CA GLN A 125 35.51 16.85 7.96
C GLN A 125 36.80 16.61 7.15
N GLN A 126 37.82 16.01 7.76
CA GLN A 126 39.09 15.68 7.09
C GLN A 126 38.88 14.65 5.98
N GLU A 127 38.11 13.60 6.27
CA GLU A 127 37.93 12.47 5.35
C GLU A 127 36.94 12.76 4.24
N THR A 128 35.91 13.58 4.50
CA THR A 128 34.79 13.75 3.55
C THR A 128 34.56 15.20 3.12
N GLY A 129 35.28 16.15 3.71
CA GLY A 129 35.05 17.59 3.53
C GLY A 129 33.76 18.09 4.20
N SER A 130 33.13 17.29 5.07
CA SER A 130 31.89 17.66 5.76
C SER A 130 31.83 17.02 7.15
N SER A 131 31.25 17.71 8.14
CA SER A 131 31.04 17.19 9.49
C SER A 131 29.60 16.68 9.70
N GLY A 132 29.34 16.13 10.88
CA GLY A 132 28.01 15.69 11.30
C GLY A 132 27.39 14.61 10.41
N PHE A 133 26.06 14.65 10.27
CA PHE A 133 25.30 13.64 9.52
C PHE A 133 25.70 13.57 8.03
N VAL A 134 25.94 14.72 7.38
CA VAL A 134 26.35 14.75 5.97
C VAL A 134 27.75 14.15 5.79
N GLY A 135 28.66 14.45 6.72
CA GLY A 135 29.98 13.83 6.77
C GLY A 135 29.88 12.31 6.90
N PHE A 136 29.04 11.83 7.81
CA PHE A 136 28.76 10.40 7.99
C PHE A 136 28.23 9.75 6.70
N LEU A 137 27.23 10.32 6.03
CA LEU A 137 26.70 9.76 4.78
C LEU A 137 27.79 9.64 3.70
N LYS A 138 28.65 10.65 3.57
CA LYS A 138 29.78 10.59 2.63
C LYS A 138 30.80 9.53 3.03
N MET A 139 31.08 9.40 4.32
CA MET A 139 32.01 8.40 4.82
C MET A 139 31.49 6.99 4.56
N SER A 140 30.24 6.71 4.94
CA SER A 140 29.60 5.41 4.69
C SER A 140 29.53 5.07 3.20
N ALA A 141 29.36 6.06 2.32
CA ALA A 141 29.42 5.84 0.87
C ALA A 141 30.83 5.47 0.38
N LYS A 142 31.88 6.10 0.94
CA LYS A 142 33.29 5.80 0.61
C LYS A 142 33.73 4.43 1.10
N GLU A 143 33.39 4.07 2.33
CA GLU A 143 33.66 2.75 2.91
C GLU A 143 32.96 1.66 2.12
N GLY A 144 31.75 1.97 1.64
CA GLY A 144 30.95 1.10 0.80
C GLY A 144 30.32 -0.04 1.60
N ILE A 145 29.51 -0.85 0.90
CA ILE A 145 28.88 -2.03 1.49
C ILE A 145 29.68 -3.24 1.03
N THR A 146 30.30 -3.94 2.00
CA THR A 146 30.98 -5.20 1.72
C THR A 146 29.95 -6.33 1.73
N ILE A 147 29.60 -6.83 0.56
CA ILE A 147 28.74 -8.02 0.44
C ILE A 147 29.65 -9.24 0.33
N SER A 148 29.72 -10.03 1.40
CA SER A 148 30.43 -11.31 1.41
C SER A 148 29.53 -12.40 0.82
N ARG A 149 29.83 -12.88 -0.39
CA ARG A 149 29.14 -14.01 -1.02
C ARG A 149 30.11 -15.17 -1.22
N ARG A 150 30.01 -16.17 -0.33
CA ARG A 150 30.57 -17.53 -0.40
C ARG A 150 31.84 -17.62 -1.29
N GLY A 151 32.96 -17.05 -0.82
CA GLY A 151 34.27 -17.13 -1.47
C GLY A 151 34.72 -15.88 -2.26
N SER A 152 33.84 -14.91 -2.48
CA SER A 152 34.18 -13.61 -3.10
C SER A 152 33.57 -12.45 -2.32
N SER A 153 34.35 -11.40 -2.04
CA SER A 153 33.86 -10.14 -1.51
C SER A 153 33.82 -9.12 -2.65
N PHE A 154 32.65 -8.55 -2.91
CA PHE A 154 32.51 -7.41 -3.81
C PHE A 154 32.24 -6.17 -2.95
N GLN A 155 33.10 -5.16 -3.07
CA GLN A 155 32.92 -3.88 -2.40
C GLN A 155 32.24 -2.91 -3.36
N ILE A 156 31.03 -2.49 -3.01
CA ILE A 156 30.30 -1.45 -3.74
C ILE A 156 30.70 -0.10 -3.12
N LYS A 157 31.53 0.68 -3.81
CA LYS A 157 32.05 1.97 -3.31
C LYS A 157 31.46 3.17 -4.04
N ASP A 158 31.52 4.32 -3.37
CA ASP A 158 31.24 5.66 -3.90
C ASP A 158 29.83 5.80 -4.48
N ASN A 159 29.73 6.15 -5.77
CA ASN A 159 28.47 6.48 -6.45
C ASN A 159 27.44 5.34 -6.41
N PHE A 160 27.90 4.09 -6.34
CA PHE A 160 27.00 2.95 -6.27
C PHE A 160 26.29 2.83 -4.91
N ALA A 161 26.89 3.32 -3.82
CA ALA A 161 26.22 3.35 -2.51
C ALA A 161 25.03 4.31 -2.52
N TYR A 162 25.21 5.50 -3.11
CA TYR A 162 24.11 6.46 -3.30
C TYR A 162 23.01 5.91 -4.21
N LEU A 163 23.37 5.21 -5.29
CA LEU A 163 22.39 4.59 -6.17
C LEU A 163 21.57 3.52 -5.43
N LEU A 164 22.24 2.69 -4.62
CA LEU A 164 21.55 1.71 -3.79
C LEU A 164 20.62 2.38 -2.79
N TRP A 165 21.06 3.40 -2.05
CA TRP A 165 20.20 4.10 -1.09
C TRP A 165 19.02 4.78 -1.77
N LEU A 166 19.22 5.32 -2.98
CA LEU A 166 18.13 5.87 -3.78
C LEU A 166 17.13 4.78 -4.19
N LEU A 167 17.60 3.59 -4.54
CA LEU A 167 16.74 2.43 -4.83
C LEU A 167 15.96 1.98 -3.58
N GLU A 168 16.63 1.86 -2.43
CA GLU A 168 15.99 1.52 -1.16
C GLU A 168 14.93 2.55 -0.77
N LEU A 169 15.26 3.84 -0.85
CA LEU A 169 14.31 4.94 -0.63
C LEU A 169 13.15 4.88 -1.62
N GLY A 170 13.42 4.57 -2.88
CA GLY A 170 12.39 4.38 -3.91
C GLY A 170 11.42 3.26 -3.56
N ILE A 171 11.92 2.12 -3.08
CA ILE A 171 11.09 0.99 -2.63
C ILE A 171 10.24 1.39 -1.41
N VAL A 172 10.86 1.99 -0.39
CA VAL A 172 10.15 2.44 0.82
C VAL A 172 9.08 3.46 0.47
N GLY A 173 9.43 4.48 -0.30
CA GLY A 173 8.52 5.55 -0.73
C GLY A 173 7.37 5.04 -1.59
N PHE A 174 7.65 4.16 -2.56
CA PHE A 174 6.62 3.57 -3.42
C PHE A 174 5.59 2.76 -2.63
N LEU A 175 6.03 1.88 -1.72
CA LEU A 175 5.13 1.09 -0.90
C LEU A 175 4.38 1.95 0.13
N ALA A 176 5.06 2.90 0.76
CA ALA A 176 4.46 3.84 1.70
C ALA A 176 3.39 4.73 1.05
N ALA A 177 3.54 5.04 -0.25
CA ALA A 177 2.59 5.87 -0.99
C ALA A 177 1.45 5.10 -1.67
N SER A 178 1.73 3.90 -2.21
CA SER A 178 0.75 3.11 -2.96
C SER A 178 -0.41 2.59 -2.10
N ILE A 179 -0.14 2.20 -0.84
CA ILE A 179 -1.17 1.72 0.08
C ILE A 179 -2.20 2.82 0.42
N PRO A 180 -1.81 4.00 0.97
CA PRO A 180 -2.78 5.07 1.25
C PRO A 180 -3.45 5.61 -0.02
N PHE A 181 -2.74 5.65 -1.16
CA PHE A 181 -3.35 5.98 -2.45
C PHE A 181 -4.47 5.00 -2.81
N LYS A 182 -4.24 3.69 -2.67
CA LYS A 182 -5.27 2.67 -2.90
C LYS A 182 -6.43 2.82 -1.92
N SER A 183 -6.15 3.02 -0.63
CA SER A 183 -7.19 3.21 0.39
C SER A 183 -8.07 4.44 0.14
N ALA A 184 -7.50 5.51 -0.42
CA ALA A 184 -8.24 6.74 -0.77
C ALA A 184 -9.07 6.61 -2.05
N ASN A 185 -8.78 5.62 -2.91
CA ASN A 185 -9.56 5.28 -4.10
C ASN A 185 -10.71 4.31 -3.82
N GLU A 186 -10.74 3.71 -2.63
CA GLU A 186 -11.82 2.80 -2.29
C GLU A 186 -13.17 3.54 -2.27
N PRO A 187 -14.29 2.84 -2.57
CA PRO A 187 -15.56 3.52 -2.60
C PRO A 187 -15.97 4.09 -1.23
N PHE A 188 -16.48 5.32 -1.25
CA PHE A 188 -16.99 6.04 -0.10
C PHE A 188 -18.40 6.55 -0.37
N ASN A 189 -19.32 6.37 0.59
CA ASN A 189 -20.67 6.88 0.55
C ASN A 189 -20.72 8.26 1.23
N GLU A 190 -20.97 9.29 0.41
CA GLU A 190 -21.02 10.69 0.86
C GLU A 190 -22.19 10.98 1.80
N GLU A 191 -23.35 10.34 1.59
CA GLU A 191 -24.56 10.55 2.40
C GLU A 191 -24.41 9.92 3.78
N ALA A 192 -23.89 8.70 3.83
CA ALA A 192 -23.64 7.96 5.07
C ALA A 192 -22.35 8.40 5.78
N ASN A 193 -21.50 9.18 5.09
CA ASN A 193 -20.17 9.58 5.54
C ASN A 193 -19.34 8.36 6.01
N GLU A 194 -19.38 7.26 5.27
CA GLU A 194 -18.64 6.04 5.58
C GLU A 194 -18.08 5.37 4.33
N TRP A 195 -17.05 4.53 4.52
CA TRP A 195 -16.56 3.67 3.45
C TRP A 195 -17.59 2.57 3.19
N TYR A 196 -17.75 2.17 1.93
CA TYR A 196 -18.58 1.02 1.61
C TYR A 196 -18.05 -0.25 2.30
N GLY A 197 -18.97 -1.15 2.66
CA GLY A 197 -18.65 -2.41 3.33
C GLY A 197 -17.91 -3.42 2.42
N GLU A 198 -17.82 -4.66 2.90
CA GLU A 198 -17.16 -5.73 2.13
C GLU A 198 -17.89 -6.05 0.82
N LYS A 199 -17.13 -6.53 -0.17
CA LYS A 199 -17.67 -6.98 -1.47
C LYS A 199 -18.50 -8.25 -1.25
N GLN A 200 -19.78 -8.18 -1.56
CA GLN A 200 -20.68 -9.32 -1.59
C GLN A 200 -20.84 -9.80 -3.04
N TRP A 201 -20.60 -11.08 -3.28
CA TRP A 201 -20.81 -11.67 -4.60
C TRP A 201 -22.30 -11.73 -4.92
N VAL A 202 -22.68 -11.25 -6.11
CA VAL A 202 -24.07 -11.20 -6.59
C VAL A 202 -24.36 -12.36 -7.54
N GLY A 203 -23.45 -12.63 -8.47
CA GLY A 203 -23.59 -13.65 -9.50
C GLY A 203 -22.40 -13.64 -10.45
N SER A 204 -22.33 -14.62 -11.34
CA SER A 204 -21.30 -14.70 -12.38
C SER A 204 -21.89 -14.96 -13.76
N ALA A 205 -21.31 -14.38 -14.80
CA ALA A 205 -21.65 -14.63 -16.20
C ALA A 205 -20.49 -15.31 -16.94
N THR A 206 -20.80 -16.00 -18.04
CA THR A 206 -19.76 -16.59 -18.90
C THR A 206 -18.97 -15.53 -19.65
N GLU A 207 -17.78 -15.88 -20.15
CA GLU A 207 -16.96 -14.95 -20.94
C GLU A 207 -17.68 -14.45 -22.19
N GLU A 208 -18.48 -15.29 -22.86
CA GLU A 208 -19.22 -14.93 -24.07
C GLU A 208 -20.27 -13.84 -23.82
N SER A 209 -20.77 -13.75 -22.58
CA SER A 209 -21.79 -12.78 -22.17
C SER A 209 -21.19 -11.47 -21.67
N LYS A 210 -19.85 -11.33 -21.64
CA LYS A 210 -19.16 -10.18 -21.06
C LYS A 210 -19.57 -8.85 -21.67
N ASP A 211 -19.50 -8.72 -22.99
CA ASP A 211 -19.75 -7.43 -23.66
C ASP A 211 -21.22 -7.04 -23.55
N GLU A 212 -22.12 -8.03 -23.61
CA GLU A 212 -23.55 -7.84 -23.45
C GLU A 212 -23.92 -7.43 -22.01
N LEU A 213 -23.35 -8.11 -21.00
CA LEU A 213 -23.53 -7.74 -19.59
C LEU A 213 -23.06 -6.30 -19.34
N MET A 214 -21.88 -5.93 -19.86
CA MET A 214 -21.34 -4.58 -19.72
C MET A 214 -22.22 -3.54 -20.43
N ARG A 215 -22.76 -3.87 -21.61
CA ARG A 215 -23.72 -3.02 -22.34
C ARG A 215 -24.99 -2.78 -21.52
N LEU A 216 -25.59 -3.84 -20.98
CA LEU A 216 -26.83 -3.77 -20.18
C LEU A 216 -26.62 -2.94 -18.90
N LEU A 217 -25.52 -3.18 -18.18
CA LEU A 217 -25.17 -2.39 -16.99
C LEU A 217 -24.95 -0.91 -17.31
N ASN A 218 -24.28 -0.60 -18.42
CA ASN A 218 -24.10 0.78 -18.87
C ASN A 218 -25.41 1.46 -19.25
N MET A 219 -26.38 0.72 -19.79
CA MET A 219 -27.72 1.19 -20.13
C MET A 219 -28.71 1.22 -18.96
N ASP A 220 -28.27 0.88 -17.73
CA ASP A 220 -29.11 0.80 -16.54
C ASP A 220 -30.20 -0.30 -16.60
N ASP A 221 -30.06 -1.28 -17.49
CA ASP A 221 -30.96 -2.44 -17.60
C ASP A 221 -30.51 -3.57 -16.65
N MET A 222 -30.83 -3.40 -15.36
CA MET A 222 -30.45 -4.34 -14.30
C MET A 222 -31.15 -5.70 -14.41
N ALA A 223 -32.37 -5.72 -14.95
CA ALA A 223 -33.14 -6.95 -15.15
C ALA A 223 -32.56 -7.78 -16.30
N GLY A 224 -32.19 -7.14 -17.42
CA GLY A 224 -31.46 -7.80 -18.49
C GLY A 224 -30.10 -8.29 -18.01
N ALA A 225 -29.38 -7.47 -17.25
CA ALA A 225 -28.08 -7.86 -16.68
C ALA A 225 -28.20 -9.08 -15.75
N SER A 226 -29.18 -9.12 -14.86
CA SER A 226 -29.37 -10.26 -13.93
C SER A 226 -29.78 -11.55 -14.63
N ALA A 227 -30.48 -11.47 -15.77
CA ALA A 227 -30.80 -12.64 -16.58
C ALA A 227 -29.56 -13.34 -17.17
N LEU A 228 -28.43 -12.63 -17.29
CA LEU A 228 -27.14 -13.20 -17.71
C LEU A 228 -26.31 -13.74 -16.54
N LEU A 229 -26.69 -13.42 -15.30
CA LEU A 229 -25.97 -13.85 -14.10
C LEU A 229 -26.48 -15.20 -13.62
N SER A 230 -25.56 -16.14 -13.45
CA SER A 230 -25.79 -17.39 -12.75
C SER A 230 -25.54 -17.22 -11.26
N SER A 231 -26.40 -17.85 -10.45
CA SER A 231 -26.19 -18.03 -9.01
C SER A 231 -25.25 -19.19 -8.67
N GLN A 232 -24.71 -19.87 -9.68
CA GLN A 232 -23.73 -20.94 -9.49
C GLN A 232 -22.33 -20.36 -9.29
N THR A 233 -21.64 -20.80 -8.23
CA THR A 233 -20.31 -20.33 -7.85
C THR A 233 -19.17 -21.06 -8.59
N ASP A 234 -19.49 -22.13 -9.31
CA ASP A 234 -18.56 -23.08 -9.94
C ASP A 234 -18.44 -22.94 -11.47
N LEU A 235 -18.88 -21.81 -12.03
CA LEU A 235 -18.67 -21.51 -13.45
C LEU A 235 -17.17 -21.64 -13.83
N PRO A 236 -16.85 -22.30 -14.96
CA PRO A 236 -15.46 -22.46 -15.40
C PRO A 236 -14.83 -21.09 -15.69
N THR A 237 -13.52 -20.97 -15.46
CA THR A 237 -12.75 -19.81 -15.86
C THR A 237 -12.32 -19.92 -17.33
N PRO A 238 -12.25 -18.79 -18.08
CA PRO A 238 -12.55 -17.42 -17.65
C PRO A 238 -14.05 -17.10 -17.51
N ARG A 239 -14.38 -16.16 -16.62
CA ARG A 239 -15.76 -15.72 -16.36
C ARG A 239 -15.81 -14.27 -15.85
N ILE A 240 -17.02 -13.74 -15.69
CA ILE A 240 -17.28 -12.39 -15.17
C ILE A 240 -17.98 -12.50 -13.83
N ASP A 241 -17.35 -12.04 -12.75
CA ASP A 241 -17.97 -12.00 -11.42
C ASP A 241 -18.52 -10.59 -11.15
N VAL A 242 -19.74 -10.50 -10.63
CA VAL A 242 -20.37 -9.24 -10.22
C VAL A 242 -20.44 -9.19 -8.69
N TYR A 243 -19.94 -8.09 -8.12
CA TYR A 243 -19.96 -7.83 -6.69
C TYR A 243 -20.76 -6.57 -6.38
N SER A 244 -21.43 -6.56 -5.24
CA SER A 244 -22.12 -5.41 -4.66
C SER A 244 -21.49 -5.04 -3.33
N GLN A 245 -21.35 -3.74 -3.07
CA GLN A 245 -20.97 -3.20 -1.76
C GLN A 245 -22.03 -2.20 -1.34
N SER A 246 -22.45 -2.29 -0.07
CA SER A 246 -23.43 -1.37 0.50
C SER A 246 -23.02 -0.87 1.88
N CYS A 247 -23.64 0.23 2.28
CA CYS A 247 -23.52 0.79 3.61
C CYS A 247 -24.49 0.11 4.56
N ALA A 248 -24.03 -0.25 5.76
CA ALA A 248 -24.88 -0.91 6.75
C ALA A 248 -25.75 0.10 7.51
N GLY A 249 -25.30 1.36 7.61
CA GLY A 249 -25.93 2.37 8.48
C GLY A 249 -27.06 3.17 7.85
N VAL A 250 -27.21 3.16 6.53
CA VAL A 250 -28.19 4.00 5.82
C VAL A 250 -29.06 3.13 4.90
N PRO A 251 -30.33 2.87 5.28
CA PRO A 251 -31.24 2.15 4.42
C PRO A 251 -31.48 2.96 3.13
N PHE A 252 -31.64 2.25 2.01
CA PHE A 252 -31.88 2.84 0.68
C PHE A 252 -30.71 3.66 0.10
N SER A 253 -29.50 3.58 0.67
CA SER A 253 -28.33 4.23 0.09
C SER A 253 -27.88 3.55 -1.20
N ASP A 254 -27.31 4.33 -2.13
CA ASP A 254 -26.70 3.81 -3.34
C ASP A 254 -25.65 2.75 -3.01
N SER A 255 -25.61 1.69 -3.81
CA SER A 255 -24.64 0.60 -3.71
C SER A 255 -23.62 0.68 -4.83
N VAL A 256 -22.42 0.17 -4.58
CA VAL A 256 -21.36 0.10 -5.59
C VAL A 256 -21.36 -1.29 -6.20
N ILE A 257 -21.55 -1.37 -7.51
CA ILE A 257 -21.37 -2.60 -8.28
C ILE A 257 -19.97 -2.61 -8.89
N THR A 258 -19.24 -3.69 -8.65
CA THR A 258 -17.95 -3.96 -9.30
C THR A 258 -18.08 -5.21 -10.17
N VAL A 259 -17.76 -5.08 -11.46
CA VAL A 259 -17.69 -6.17 -12.42
C VAL A 259 -16.22 -6.52 -12.61
N SER A 260 -15.85 -7.77 -12.33
CA SER A 260 -14.46 -8.23 -12.41
C SER A 260 -14.36 -9.40 -13.39
N TYR A 261 -13.39 -9.34 -14.30
CA TYR A 261 -12.98 -10.48 -15.11
C TYR A 261 -12.13 -11.43 -14.26
N VAL A 262 -12.55 -12.69 -14.19
CA VAL A 262 -11.86 -13.73 -13.44
C VAL A 262 -11.23 -14.71 -14.43
N SER A 263 -9.92 -14.85 -14.34
CA SER A 263 -9.16 -15.78 -15.16
C SER A 263 -8.24 -16.62 -14.30
N THR A 264 -7.65 -17.66 -14.87
CA THR A 264 -6.71 -18.53 -14.18
C THR A 264 -5.32 -18.34 -14.75
N ASN A 265 -4.35 -18.04 -13.90
CA ASN A 265 -2.97 -17.86 -14.32
C ASN A 265 -2.23 -19.20 -14.51
N ALA A 266 -0.97 -19.15 -14.95
CA ALA A 266 -0.13 -20.34 -15.16
C ALA A 266 0.04 -21.22 -13.90
N LYS A 267 -0.22 -20.68 -12.70
CA LYS A 267 -0.16 -21.40 -11.42
C LYS A 267 -1.52 -21.97 -10.98
N LYS A 268 -2.53 -21.95 -11.84
CA LYS A 268 -3.91 -22.36 -11.52
C LYS A 268 -4.56 -21.51 -10.41
N GLN A 269 -4.12 -20.26 -10.22
CA GLN A 269 -4.71 -19.32 -9.27
C GLN A 269 -5.63 -18.34 -10.00
N ASN A 270 -6.73 -17.95 -9.35
CA ASN A 270 -7.64 -16.95 -9.91
C ASN A 270 -7.02 -15.55 -9.87
N GLU A 271 -7.04 -14.86 -11.00
CA GLU A 271 -6.68 -13.46 -11.16
C GLU A 271 -7.94 -12.64 -11.47
N PHE A 272 -8.11 -11.55 -10.75
CA PHE A 272 -9.24 -10.65 -10.86
C PHE A 272 -8.80 -9.34 -11.51
N LYS A 273 -9.50 -8.91 -12.55
CA LYS A 273 -9.32 -7.61 -13.20
C LYS A 273 -10.64 -6.86 -13.20
N ASP A 274 -10.71 -5.76 -12.45
CA ASP A 274 -11.89 -4.90 -12.44
C ASP A 274 -12.10 -4.31 -13.85
N LEU A 275 -13.29 -4.55 -14.41
CA LEU A 275 -13.71 -4.07 -15.72
C LEU A 275 -14.53 -2.78 -15.61
N LEU A 276 -15.39 -2.71 -14.59
CA LEU A 276 -16.32 -1.60 -14.39
C LEU A 276 -16.68 -1.49 -12.90
N THR A 277 -16.69 -0.26 -12.40
CA THR A 277 -17.20 0.06 -11.07
C THR A 277 -18.21 1.19 -11.22
N GLY A 278 -19.44 0.98 -10.74
CA GLY A 278 -20.52 1.96 -10.87
C GLY A 278 -21.42 2.01 -9.64
N LEU A 279 -22.20 3.08 -9.55
CA LEU A 279 -23.23 3.26 -8.53
C LEU A 279 -24.59 2.83 -9.08
N VAL A 280 -25.36 2.15 -8.24
CA VAL A 280 -26.75 1.76 -8.50
C VAL A 280 -27.62 2.09 -7.30
N SER A 281 -28.87 2.47 -7.55
CA SER A 281 -29.84 2.69 -6.48
C SER A 281 -30.24 1.38 -5.79
N GLU A 282 -30.87 1.46 -4.63
CA GLU A 282 -31.41 0.29 -3.93
C GLU A 282 -32.41 -0.51 -4.79
N SER A 283 -33.28 0.18 -5.52
CA SER A 283 -34.26 -0.44 -6.42
C SER A 283 -33.61 -1.11 -7.63
N GLN A 284 -32.50 -0.57 -8.13
CA GLN A 284 -31.72 -1.19 -9.19
C GLN A 284 -30.97 -2.44 -8.68
N ARG A 285 -30.40 -2.35 -7.48
CA ARG A 285 -29.68 -3.46 -6.84
C ARG A 285 -30.57 -4.67 -6.62
N SER A 286 -31.81 -4.47 -6.16
CA SER A 286 -32.75 -5.58 -5.92
C SER A 286 -33.14 -6.32 -7.21
N LEU A 287 -33.06 -5.66 -8.37
CA LEU A 287 -33.25 -6.29 -9.68
C LEU A 287 -32.03 -7.08 -10.17
N LEU A 288 -30.85 -6.81 -9.60
CA LEU A 288 -29.58 -7.43 -10.01
C LEU A 288 -29.33 -8.80 -9.35
N VAL A 289 -30.08 -9.13 -8.29
CA VAL A 289 -29.99 -10.44 -7.63
C VAL A 289 -30.53 -11.50 -8.60
N PRO A 290 -29.73 -12.54 -8.96
CA PRO A 290 -30.21 -13.60 -9.84
C PRO A 290 -31.48 -14.20 -9.28
N GLN A 291 -32.55 -14.20 -10.09
CA GLN A 291 -33.75 -14.94 -9.76
C GLN A 291 -33.34 -16.41 -9.76
N VAL A 292 -33.37 -17.07 -8.60
CA VAL A 292 -33.20 -18.52 -8.55
C VAL A 292 -34.36 -19.09 -9.34
N VAL A 293 -34.12 -19.47 -10.59
CA VAL A 293 -35.09 -20.19 -11.40
C VAL A 293 -35.23 -21.54 -10.71
N THR A 294 -36.22 -21.66 -9.83
CA THR A 294 -36.61 -22.93 -9.25
C THR A 294 -37.02 -23.79 -10.43
N ALA A 295 -36.08 -24.59 -10.93
CA ALA A 295 -36.32 -25.53 -12.01
C ALA A 295 -37.48 -26.40 -11.53
N THR A 296 -38.67 -26.11 -12.05
CA THR A 296 -39.86 -26.86 -11.74
C THR A 296 -39.58 -28.21 -12.36
N SER A 297 -39.25 -29.20 -11.51
CA SER A 297 -39.12 -30.57 -11.97
C SER A 297 -40.49 -30.97 -12.49
N GLU A 298 -40.68 -30.86 -13.80
CA GLU A 298 -41.75 -31.56 -14.48
C GLU A 298 -41.49 -33.05 -14.25
N SER A 299 -42.08 -33.56 -13.17
CA SER A 299 -42.24 -34.99 -12.95
C SER A 299 -42.97 -35.53 -14.17
N THR A 300 -42.22 -36.18 -15.05
CA THR A 300 -42.78 -36.98 -16.13
C THR A 300 -43.74 -37.99 -15.48
N PRO A 301 -45.04 -37.98 -15.81
CA PRO A 301 -45.93 -39.02 -15.30
C PRO A 301 -45.50 -40.35 -15.94
N GLU A 302 -45.10 -41.31 -15.11
CA GLU A 302 -44.93 -42.70 -15.53
C GLU A 302 -46.26 -43.21 -16.11
N ALA A 303 -46.18 -43.75 -17.32
CA ALA A 303 -47.27 -44.40 -18.04
C ALA A 303 -47.38 -45.88 -17.68
#